data_AF-A0A256XG10-F1
#
_entry.id   AF-A0A256XG10-F1
#
_cell.length_a   1.000
_cell.length_b   1.000
_cell.length_c   1.000
_cell.angle_alpha   90.00
_cell.angle_beta   90.00
_cell.angle_gamma   90.00
#
_symmetry.space_group_name_H-M   'P 1'
#
loop_
_entity.id
_entity.type
_entity.pdbx_description
1 polymer ?
#
loop_
_entity_poly.entity_id
_entity_poly.type
_entity_poly.pdbx_seq_one_letter_code
_entity_poly.pdbx_strand_id
1 'polypeptide(L)'
;MLDKINKGFHLIDFKKAASLIHEEGALLRSYLLVNLPYVIDLEKNLSDSIDYALRYSDSIVLINLLPHGHTPLFRMWLSGEWSFLSKKEFHNITDKYASHPKIELDEQTFRFTPLFPDELKTNLKGVGENYLTHPHFEVWQDYLLRWYTPPINKKILLFLPCSYKKPYSISATHKGIIGLTKKYPWIHEVMLSNAGVVPREYENHYPFNSYDWDERGETPEIKNRYIEVTSERIRNYLQAHINHYRRILCFLRDDSESLKALDKACGDTGYDYHNLLTPGLSPQSQEALNELKRGLSDETSQI
;
A
#
# COMPACT_ATOMS: atom_id res chain seq x y z
N MET A 1 -21.28 13.90 16.69
CA MET A 1 -20.45 12.98 15.87
C MET A 1 -21.26 12.36 14.75
N LEU A 2 -22.36 11.66 15.07
CA LEU A 2 -23.21 10.99 14.07
C LEU A 2 -23.74 11.92 12.96
N ASP A 3 -24.07 13.18 13.29
CA ASP A 3 -24.44 14.19 12.29
C ASP A 3 -23.27 14.57 11.37
N LYS A 4 -22.06 14.72 11.92
CA LYS A 4 -20.87 15.11 11.15
C LYS A 4 -20.51 14.07 10.10
N ILE A 5 -20.75 12.80 10.40
CA ILE A 5 -20.52 11.68 9.46
C ILE A 5 -21.78 11.32 8.65
N ASN A 6 -22.86 12.10 8.76
CA ASN A 6 -24.13 11.87 8.10
C ASN A 6 -24.67 10.44 8.28
N LYS A 7 -24.68 9.93 9.53
CA LYS A 7 -25.05 8.54 9.82
C LYS A 7 -26.53 8.22 9.53
N GLY A 8 -27.40 9.23 9.58
CA GLY A 8 -28.84 9.10 9.34
C GLY A 8 -29.68 8.60 10.52
N PHE A 9 -29.07 8.37 11.68
CA PHE A 9 -29.75 8.04 12.94
C PHE A 9 -28.91 8.45 14.15
N HIS A 10 -29.53 8.51 15.33
CA HIS A 10 -28.90 8.93 16.57
C HIS A 10 -28.91 7.82 17.63
N LEU A 11 -28.24 8.08 18.75
CA LEU A 11 -28.15 7.14 19.87
C LEU A 11 -29.53 6.77 20.45
N ILE A 12 -30.51 7.69 20.38
CA ILE A 12 -31.88 7.42 20.82
C ILE A 12 -32.56 6.37 19.94
N ASP A 13 -32.30 6.40 18.63
CA ASP A 13 -32.87 5.44 17.68
C ASP A 13 -32.23 4.07 17.86
N PHE A 14 -30.91 4.04 18.06
CA PHE A 14 -30.19 2.82 18.43
C PHE A 14 -30.77 2.20 19.72
N LYS A 15 -31.00 2.99 20.77
CA LYS A 15 -31.60 2.51 22.02
C LYS A 15 -33.00 1.91 21.79
N LYS A 16 -33.86 2.60 21.03
CA LYS A 16 -35.22 2.11 20.72
C LYS A 16 -35.17 0.79 19.95
N ALA A 17 -34.30 0.69 18.95
CA ALA A 17 -34.11 -0.52 18.17
C ALA A 17 -33.60 -1.68 19.05
N ALA A 18 -32.65 -1.41 19.96
CA ALA A 18 -32.15 -2.42 20.88
C ALA A 18 -33.25 -2.96 21.81
N SER A 19 -34.05 -2.08 22.40
CA SER A 19 -35.19 -2.49 23.24
C SER A 19 -36.18 -3.36 22.48
N LEU A 20 -36.55 -2.98 21.26
CA LEU A 20 -37.47 -3.77 20.43
C LEU A 20 -36.91 -5.17 20.09
N ILE A 21 -35.63 -5.26 19.73
CA ILE A 21 -34.97 -6.54 19.44
C ILE A 21 -35.01 -7.47 20.65
N HIS A 22 -34.76 -6.93 21.85
CA HIS A 22 -34.80 -7.70 23.09
C HIS A 22 -36.22 -8.08 23.52
N GLU A 23 -37.23 -7.23 23.29
CA GLU A 23 -38.64 -7.53 23.55
C GLU A 23 -39.13 -8.73 22.72
N GLU A 24 -38.62 -8.89 21.50
CA GLU A 24 -38.89 -10.04 20.63
C GLU A 24 -38.02 -11.28 20.96
N GLY A 25 -37.23 -11.24 22.04
CA GLY A 25 -36.39 -12.34 22.49
C GLY A 25 -35.16 -12.62 21.60
N ALA A 26 -34.78 -11.67 20.73
CA ALA A 26 -33.60 -11.77 19.89
C ALA A 26 -32.36 -11.12 20.56
N LEU A 27 -31.17 -11.47 20.07
CA LEU A 27 -29.90 -10.90 20.54
C LEU A 27 -29.40 -9.80 19.59
N LEU A 28 -28.78 -8.76 20.16
CA LEU A 28 -28.21 -7.63 19.42
C LEU A 28 -26.67 -7.73 19.34
N ARG A 29 -26.16 -7.77 18.10
CA ARG A 29 -24.74 -7.54 17.79
C ARG A 29 -24.55 -6.14 17.19
N SER A 30 -23.70 -5.34 17.83
CA SER A 30 -23.40 -3.97 17.40
C SER A 30 -22.02 -3.88 16.75
N TYR A 31 -21.90 -3.08 15.69
CA TYR A 31 -20.64 -2.83 15.00
C TYR A 31 -20.19 -1.38 15.24
N LEU A 32 -19.02 -1.20 15.85
CA LEU A 32 -18.44 0.11 16.11
C LEU A 32 -17.24 0.34 15.19
N LEU A 33 -17.29 1.40 14.41
CA LEU A 33 -16.19 1.81 13.54
C LEU A 33 -15.15 2.56 14.37
N VAL A 34 -13.93 2.07 14.36
CA VAL A 34 -12.77 2.67 15.02
C VAL A 34 -12.10 3.64 14.05
N ASN A 35 -11.60 4.78 14.56
CA ASN A 35 -10.97 5.85 13.79
C ASN A 35 -11.93 6.66 12.91
N LEU A 36 -13.11 7.03 13.44
CA LEU A 36 -14.01 7.96 12.76
C LEU A 36 -13.32 9.30 12.47
N PRO A 37 -13.61 9.93 11.32
CA PRO A 37 -13.10 11.26 11.01
C PRO A 37 -13.63 12.30 12.02
N TYR A 38 -12.92 13.43 12.13
CA TYR A 38 -13.27 14.57 13.01
C TYR A 38 -13.17 14.29 14.52
N VAL A 39 -12.65 13.13 14.92
CA VAL A 39 -12.36 12.78 16.31
C VAL A 39 -10.97 13.32 16.67
N ILE A 40 -10.90 14.12 17.74
CA ILE A 40 -9.62 14.65 18.26
C ILE A 40 -8.97 13.65 19.22
N ASP A 41 -9.76 13.12 20.17
CA ASP A 41 -9.33 12.10 21.12
C ASP A 41 -9.95 10.75 20.76
N LEU A 42 -9.19 9.96 20.01
CA LEU A 42 -9.66 8.69 19.48
C LEU A 42 -9.94 7.66 20.58
N GLU A 43 -9.04 7.54 21.57
CA GLU A 43 -9.20 6.56 22.64
C GLU A 43 -10.39 6.88 23.52
N LYS A 44 -10.57 8.15 23.90
CA LYS A 44 -11.73 8.54 24.69
C LYS A 44 -13.02 8.33 23.90
N ASN A 45 -13.06 8.75 22.63
CA ASN A 45 -14.26 8.58 21.81
C ASN A 45 -14.65 7.10 21.63
N LEU A 46 -13.65 6.23 21.45
CA LEU A 46 -13.86 4.79 21.36
C LEU A 46 -14.38 4.23 22.70
N SER A 47 -13.75 4.57 23.82
CA SER A 47 -14.18 4.12 25.15
C SER A 47 -15.62 4.54 25.46
N ASP A 48 -15.96 5.81 25.26
CA ASP A 48 -17.32 6.32 25.47
C ASP A 48 -18.34 5.56 24.59
N SER A 49 -17.97 5.22 23.36
CA SER A 49 -18.83 4.48 22.42
C SER A 49 -19.03 3.02 22.82
N ILE A 50 -17.97 2.36 23.30
CA ILE A 50 -18.00 1.00 23.82
C ILE A 50 -18.89 0.94 25.07
N ASP A 51 -18.64 1.82 26.05
CA ASP A 51 -19.42 1.90 27.29
C ASP A 51 -20.90 2.16 26.99
N TYR A 52 -21.18 3.00 25.99
CA TYR A 52 -22.56 3.22 25.55
C TYR A 52 -23.17 1.94 24.96
N ALA A 53 -22.49 1.29 24.02
CA ALA A 53 -23.00 0.13 23.31
C ALA A 53 -23.16 -1.11 24.22
N LEU A 54 -22.27 -1.31 25.20
CA LEU A 54 -22.31 -2.45 26.14
C LEU A 54 -23.57 -2.47 27.00
N ARG A 55 -24.20 -1.31 27.23
CA ARG A 55 -25.46 -1.22 27.98
C ARG A 55 -26.66 -1.83 27.26
N TYR A 56 -26.58 -1.94 25.93
CA TYR A 56 -27.72 -2.32 25.10
C TYR A 56 -27.42 -3.50 24.16
N SER A 57 -26.16 -3.90 24.01
CA SER A 57 -25.75 -4.95 23.07
C SER A 57 -25.33 -6.23 23.79
N ASP A 58 -25.65 -7.37 23.18
CA ASP A 58 -25.22 -8.69 23.65
C ASP A 58 -23.79 -9.00 23.18
N SER A 59 -23.40 -8.47 22.02
CA SER A 59 -22.01 -8.46 21.55
C SER A 59 -21.69 -7.18 20.78
N ILE A 60 -20.40 -6.84 20.73
CA ILE A 60 -19.84 -5.71 20.00
C ILE A 60 -18.69 -6.20 19.15
N VAL A 61 -18.61 -5.73 17.91
CA VAL A 61 -17.44 -5.89 17.06
C VAL A 61 -16.81 -4.51 16.84
N LEU A 62 -15.54 -4.37 17.19
CA LEU A 62 -14.75 -3.18 16.86
C LEU A 62 -14.15 -3.39 15.47
N ILE A 63 -14.55 -2.55 14.52
CA ILE A 63 -14.14 -2.65 13.12
C ILE A 63 -13.20 -1.51 12.77
N ASN A 64 -12.06 -1.83 12.15
CA ASN A 64 -11.18 -0.80 11.60
C ASN A 64 -11.86 -0.06 10.43
N LEU A 65 -11.94 1.27 10.49
CA LEU A 65 -12.56 2.07 9.43
C LEU A 65 -11.61 2.25 8.24
N LEU A 66 -12.04 1.79 7.06
CA LEU A 66 -11.22 1.75 5.84
C LEU A 66 -11.81 2.60 4.71
N PRO A 67 -10.99 3.31 3.91
CA PRO A 67 -11.44 4.23 2.86
C PRO A 67 -11.76 3.50 1.56
N HIS A 68 -13.01 3.05 1.40
CA HIS A 68 -13.46 2.48 0.13
C HIS A 68 -13.73 3.57 -0.91
N GLY A 69 -13.44 3.29 -2.18
CA GLY A 69 -13.35 4.30 -3.25
C GLY A 69 -14.52 5.27 -3.38
N HIS A 70 -15.76 4.80 -3.27
CA HIS A 70 -16.98 5.63 -3.41
C HIS A 70 -17.42 6.32 -2.11
N THR A 71 -16.61 6.26 -1.06
CA THR A 71 -16.93 6.87 0.25
C THR A 71 -16.28 8.24 0.40
N PRO A 72 -16.86 9.14 1.22
CA PRO A 72 -16.20 10.40 1.59
C PRO A 72 -14.81 10.20 2.20
N LEU A 73 -14.59 9.09 2.91
CA LEU A 73 -13.31 8.76 3.54
C LEU A 73 -12.17 8.62 2.53
N PHE A 74 -12.45 8.05 1.34
CA PHE A 74 -11.43 7.95 0.30
C PHE A 74 -11.00 9.33 -0.19
N ARG A 75 -11.92 10.31 -0.27
CA ARG A 75 -11.60 11.70 -0.63
C ARG A 75 -10.77 12.38 0.45
N MET A 76 -11.09 12.16 1.72
CA MET A 76 -10.31 12.68 2.85
C MET A 76 -8.91 12.07 2.91
N TRP A 77 -8.79 10.78 2.58
CA TRP A 77 -7.49 10.12 2.45
C TRP A 77 -6.69 10.68 1.27
N LEU A 78 -7.34 10.86 0.13
CA LEU A 78 -6.74 11.45 -1.06
C LEU A 78 -6.24 12.89 -0.82
N SER A 79 -6.94 13.69 -0.02
CA SER A 79 -6.52 15.06 0.31
C SER A 79 -5.53 15.14 1.48
N GLY A 80 -5.30 14.03 2.19
CA GLY A 80 -4.47 13.98 3.40
C GLY A 80 -5.15 14.50 4.67
N GLU A 81 -6.45 14.81 4.63
CA GLU A 81 -7.22 15.28 5.80
C GLU A 81 -7.46 14.21 6.87
N TRP A 82 -7.47 12.94 6.47
CA TRP A 82 -7.67 11.80 7.35
C TRP A 82 -7.00 10.56 6.75
N SER A 83 -6.61 9.59 7.57
CA SER A 83 -6.19 8.29 7.07
C SER A 83 -6.62 7.15 7.99
N PHE A 84 -6.72 5.95 7.44
CA PHE A 84 -7.07 4.73 8.17
C PHE A 84 -5.97 4.35 9.16
N LEU A 85 -6.27 3.45 10.10
CA LEU A 85 -5.25 2.85 10.96
C LEU A 85 -4.63 1.64 10.28
N SER A 86 -3.31 1.52 10.32
CA SER A 86 -2.63 0.25 10.06
C SER A 86 -3.13 -0.83 11.03
N LYS A 87 -2.89 -2.10 10.71
CA LYS A 87 -3.24 -3.21 11.62
C LYS A 87 -2.62 -3.02 13.01
N LYS A 88 -1.35 -2.60 13.07
CA LYS A 88 -0.64 -2.34 14.33
C LYS A 88 -1.27 -1.19 15.10
N GLU A 89 -1.59 -0.08 14.44
CA GLU A 89 -2.22 1.08 15.09
C GLU A 89 -3.62 0.75 15.62
N PHE A 90 -4.39 -0.05 14.88
CA PHE A 90 -5.69 -0.56 15.34
C PHE A 90 -5.53 -1.39 16.62
N HIS A 91 -4.64 -2.39 16.61
CA HIS A 91 -4.40 -3.23 17.79
C HIS A 91 -3.88 -2.44 18.99
N ASN A 92 -2.98 -1.46 18.78
CA ASN A 92 -2.48 -0.61 19.87
C ASN A 92 -3.61 0.08 20.66
N ILE A 93 -4.72 0.45 20.02
CA ILE A 93 -5.84 1.12 20.69
C ILE A 93 -6.94 0.15 21.14
N THR A 94 -7.09 -1.00 20.48
CA THR A 94 -8.21 -1.93 20.73
C THR A 94 -7.87 -3.12 21.62
N ASP A 95 -6.60 -3.54 21.72
CA ASP A 95 -6.22 -4.80 22.38
C ASP A 95 -6.60 -4.85 23.87
N LYS A 96 -6.67 -3.69 24.53
CA LYS A 96 -7.16 -3.57 25.92
C LYS A 96 -8.60 -4.06 26.10
N TYR A 97 -9.38 -4.15 25.03
CA TYR A 97 -10.75 -4.65 25.04
C TYR A 97 -10.87 -6.13 24.61
N ALA A 98 -9.79 -6.75 24.11
CA ALA A 98 -9.83 -8.11 23.53
C ALA A 98 -10.21 -9.20 24.54
N SER A 99 -9.98 -8.97 25.84
CA SER A 99 -10.33 -9.91 26.91
C SER A 99 -11.79 -9.82 27.36
N HIS A 100 -12.54 -8.80 26.91
CA HIS A 100 -13.92 -8.62 27.32
C HIS A 100 -14.83 -9.65 26.62
N PRO A 101 -15.66 -10.43 27.34
CA PRO A 101 -16.37 -11.58 26.77
C PRO A 101 -17.43 -11.24 25.71
N LYS A 102 -17.82 -9.96 25.61
CA LYS A 102 -18.77 -9.44 24.63
C LYS A 102 -18.12 -8.70 23.45
N ILE A 103 -16.80 -8.53 23.43
CA ILE A 103 -16.12 -7.70 22.43
C ILE A 103 -15.27 -8.57 21.53
N GLU A 104 -15.47 -8.40 20.22
CA GLU A 104 -14.67 -8.98 19.15
C GLU A 104 -13.89 -7.86 18.44
N LEU A 105 -12.63 -8.13 18.09
CA LEU A 105 -11.80 -7.22 17.31
C LEU A 105 -11.76 -7.69 15.87
N ASP A 106 -11.94 -6.77 14.94
CA ASP A 106 -12.00 -7.08 13.53
C ASP A 106 -11.31 -6.01 12.69
N GLU A 107 -10.04 -6.25 12.38
CA GLU A 107 -9.29 -5.36 11.53
C GLU A 107 -9.49 -5.63 10.03
N GLN A 108 -10.28 -6.63 9.61
CA GLN A 108 -10.25 -7.11 8.21
C GLN A 108 -11.59 -7.34 7.53
N THR A 109 -12.74 -7.22 8.20
CA THR A 109 -14.06 -7.48 7.60
C THR A 109 -14.33 -6.67 6.33
N PHE A 110 -13.63 -5.55 6.15
CA PHE A 110 -13.70 -4.75 4.94
C PHE A 110 -12.34 -4.56 4.27
N ARG A 111 -11.54 -5.63 4.13
CA ARG A 111 -10.30 -5.60 3.33
C ARG A 111 -10.52 -4.81 2.04
N PHE A 112 -9.63 -3.85 1.80
CA PHE A 112 -9.72 -2.98 0.65
C PHE A 112 -8.40 -2.96 -0.12
N THR A 113 -8.52 -2.55 -1.37
CA THR A 113 -7.41 -2.14 -2.24
C THR A 113 -7.80 -0.75 -2.74
N PRO A 114 -6.86 0.20 -2.87
CA PRO A 114 -7.18 1.53 -3.35
C PRO A 114 -7.92 1.45 -4.69
N LEU A 115 -9.14 1.98 -4.68
CA LEU A 115 -10.01 2.01 -5.85
C LEU A 115 -10.38 3.46 -6.09
N PHE A 116 -9.94 4.00 -7.22
CA PHE A 116 -10.24 5.36 -7.63
C PHE A 116 -11.47 5.35 -8.53
N PRO A 117 -12.62 5.87 -8.08
CA PRO A 117 -13.77 6.15 -8.94
C PRO A 117 -13.36 6.97 -10.16
N ASP A 118 -14.09 6.85 -11.27
CA ASP A 118 -13.75 7.52 -12.52
C ASP A 118 -13.71 9.04 -12.37
N GLU A 119 -14.58 9.62 -11.55
CA GLU A 119 -14.60 11.06 -11.25
C GLU A 119 -13.38 11.55 -10.46
N LEU A 120 -12.59 10.63 -9.87
CA LEU A 120 -11.34 10.93 -9.18
C LEU A 120 -10.11 10.66 -10.03
N LYS A 121 -10.24 10.11 -11.24
CA LYS A 121 -9.10 9.90 -12.12
C LYS A 121 -8.70 11.22 -12.79
N THR A 122 -7.40 11.39 -12.98
CA THR A 122 -6.77 12.59 -13.55
C THR A 122 -5.79 12.18 -14.63
N ASN A 123 -5.47 13.10 -15.54
CA ASN A 123 -4.49 12.87 -16.59
C ASN A 123 -3.07 13.02 -16.01
N LEU A 124 -2.40 11.91 -15.71
CA LEU A 124 -1.06 11.90 -15.12
C LEU A 124 0.02 11.79 -16.20
N LYS A 125 0.02 12.73 -17.14
CA LYS A 125 1.01 12.80 -18.23
C LYS A 125 1.86 14.05 -18.12
N GLY A 126 3.13 13.87 -17.81
CA GLY A 126 4.07 14.98 -17.72
C GLY A 126 5.29 14.67 -16.87
N VAL A 127 6.12 15.69 -16.70
CA VAL A 127 7.38 15.67 -15.94
C VAL A 127 7.36 16.87 -15.00
N GLY A 128 7.71 16.64 -13.73
CA GLY A 128 7.71 17.67 -12.69
C GLY A 128 7.30 17.15 -11.33
N GLU A 129 7.35 18.01 -10.29
CA GLU A 129 7.03 17.65 -8.90
C GLU A 129 5.66 16.97 -8.77
N ASN A 130 4.62 17.55 -9.39
CA ASN A 130 3.26 17.00 -9.33
C ASN A 130 3.13 15.60 -9.94
N TYR A 131 4.08 15.14 -10.76
CA TYR A 131 4.10 13.80 -11.36
C TYR A 131 5.02 12.82 -10.62
N LEU A 132 5.69 13.30 -9.56
CA LEU A 132 6.42 12.51 -8.58
C LEU A 132 5.57 12.30 -7.33
N THR A 133 4.95 13.38 -6.81
CA THR A 133 4.25 13.42 -5.51
C THR A 133 2.73 13.61 -5.65
N HIS A 134 2.15 13.23 -6.80
CA HIS A 134 0.70 13.30 -6.98
C HIS A 134 -0.02 12.52 -5.86
N PRO A 135 -1.11 13.04 -5.27
CA PRO A 135 -1.82 12.35 -4.18
C PRO A 135 -2.28 10.92 -4.51
N HIS A 136 -2.48 10.63 -5.79
CA HIS A 136 -2.83 9.29 -6.26
C HIS A 136 -1.70 8.28 -6.05
N PHE A 137 -0.45 8.71 -6.25
CA PHE A 137 0.72 7.90 -5.94
C PHE A 137 0.87 7.78 -4.42
N GLU A 138 0.71 8.86 -3.67
CA GLU A 138 0.81 8.85 -2.21
C GLU A 138 -0.18 7.91 -1.53
N VAL A 139 -1.43 7.87 -2.00
CA VAL A 139 -2.45 6.90 -1.55
C VAL A 139 -1.97 5.46 -1.72
N TRP A 140 -1.35 5.14 -2.86
CA TRP A 140 -0.79 3.80 -3.07
C TRP A 140 0.44 3.53 -2.21
N GLN A 141 1.37 4.48 -2.10
CA GLN A 141 2.54 4.30 -1.26
C GLN A 141 2.12 4.09 0.20
N ASP A 142 1.19 4.90 0.71
CA ASP A 142 0.63 4.77 2.05
C ASP A 142 -0.03 3.39 2.29
N TYR A 143 -0.84 2.91 1.32
CA TYR A 143 -1.40 1.56 1.34
C TYR A 143 -0.34 0.46 1.42
N LEU A 144 0.69 0.57 0.59
CA LEU A 144 1.79 -0.40 0.49
C LEU A 144 2.60 -0.48 1.78
N LEU A 145 2.64 0.59 2.57
CA LEU A 145 3.35 0.64 3.84
C LEU A 145 2.49 0.13 5.01
N ARG A 146 1.22 0.53 5.07
CA ARG A 146 0.41 0.39 6.30
C ARG A 146 -0.65 -0.70 6.26
N TRP A 147 -1.00 -1.21 5.08
CA TRP A 147 -2.04 -2.23 4.94
C TRP A 147 -1.59 -3.48 4.19
N TYR A 148 -0.83 -3.28 3.12
CA TYR A 148 -0.38 -4.33 2.23
C TYR A 148 0.47 -5.38 2.97
N THR A 149 0.30 -6.64 2.57
CA THR A 149 1.14 -7.75 3.01
C THR A 149 1.70 -8.43 1.78
N PRO A 150 3.04 -8.47 1.59
CA PRO A 150 3.61 -9.12 0.43
C PRO A 150 3.27 -10.61 0.35
N PRO A 151 3.16 -11.20 -0.85
CA PRO A 151 2.78 -12.61 -1.00
C PRO A 151 3.70 -13.54 -0.21
N ILE A 152 3.11 -14.40 0.63
CA ILE A 152 3.85 -15.12 1.68
C ILE A 152 5.02 -15.97 1.15
N ASN A 153 4.90 -16.48 -0.06
CA ASN A 153 5.89 -17.32 -0.72
C ASN A 153 7.05 -16.54 -1.36
N LYS A 154 6.98 -15.20 -1.47
CA LYS A 154 7.93 -14.40 -2.23
C LYS A 154 9.02 -13.75 -1.37
N LYS A 155 10.05 -14.54 -1.04
CA LYS A 155 11.11 -14.18 -0.09
C LYS A 155 12.30 -13.40 -0.66
N ILE A 156 12.41 -13.28 -1.98
CA ILE A 156 13.44 -12.46 -2.63
C ILE A 156 12.76 -11.25 -3.28
N LEU A 157 13.19 -10.04 -2.92
CA LEU A 157 12.74 -8.83 -3.61
C LEU A 157 13.59 -8.59 -4.85
N LEU A 158 12.96 -8.44 -6.02
CA LEU A 158 13.62 -8.06 -7.26
C LEU A 158 13.07 -6.70 -7.72
N PHE A 159 13.89 -5.66 -7.57
CA PHE A 159 13.59 -4.35 -8.11
C PHE A 159 13.84 -4.31 -9.62
N LEU A 160 12.82 -3.90 -10.37
CA LEU A 160 12.82 -3.85 -11.82
C LEU A 160 12.63 -2.41 -12.31
N PRO A 161 13.10 -2.09 -13.53
CA PRO A 161 12.84 -0.80 -14.14
C PRO A 161 11.36 -0.72 -14.53
N CYS A 162 10.83 0.50 -14.60
CA CYS A 162 9.54 0.74 -15.21
C CYS A 162 9.55 0.45 -16.72
N SER A 163 8.42 0.62 -17.40
CA SER A 163 8.36 0.61 -18.86
C SER A 163 7.36 1.64 -19.38
N TYR A 164 7.64 2.17 -20.57
CA TYR A 164 6.74 3.09 -21.27
C TYR A 164 5.35 2.46 -21.46
N LYS A 165 5.30 1.24 -22.00
CA LYS A 165 4.04 0.48 -22.09
C LYS A 165 3.59 0.07 -20.70
N LYS A 166 2.35 0.40 -20.37
CA LYS A 166 1.66 0.01 -19.14
C LYS A 166 0.38 -0.74 -19.49
N PRO A 167 -0.04 -1.72 -18.68
CA PRO A 167 0.67 -2.30 -17.54
C PRO A 167 2.06 -2.86 -17.92
N TYR A 168 3.06 -2.82 -17.04
CA TYR A 168 4.45 -3.09 -17.42
C TYR A 168 4.64 -4.48 -18.04
N SER A 169 3.89 -5.49 -17.57
CA SER A 169 3.91 -6.87 -18.09
C SER A 169 3.60 -7.01 -19.58
N ILE A 170 2.98 -6.03 -20.23
CA ILE A 170 2.74 -6.08 -21.68
C ILE A 170 3.95 -5.62 -22.51
N SER A 171 4.94 -4.97 -21.89
CA SER A 171 6.17 -4.55 -22.55
C SER A 171 7.07 -5.74 -22.92
N ALA A 172 7.88 -5.60 -23.99
CA ALA A 172 8.77 -6.67 -24.43
C ALA A 172 9.80 -7.06 -23.35
N THR A 173 10.37 -6.06 -22.68
CA THR A 173 11.32 -6.23 -21.58
C THR A 173 10.73 -7.07 -20.45
N HIS A 174 9.56 -6.68 -19.94
CA HIS A 174 8.91 -7.39 -18.83
C HIS A 174 8.40 -8.76 -19.25
N LYS A 175 7.97 -8.98 -20.50
CA LYS A 175 7.66 -10.34 -20.99
C LYS A 175 8.89 -11.26 -20.92
N GLY A 176 10.07 -10.74 -21.27
CA GLY A 176 11.34 -11.46 -21.12
C GLY A 176 11.64 -11.81 -19.66
N ILE A 177 11.56 -10.81 -18.77
CA ILE A 177 11.77 -10.97 -17.33
C ILE A 177 10.81 -12.00 -16.74
N ILE A 178 9.50 -11.84 -16.96
CA ILE A 178 8.44 -12.76 -16.49
C ILE A 178 8.69 -14.19 -16.99
N GLY A 179 9.15 -14.33 -18.24
CA GLY A 179 9.50 -15.63 -18.81
C GLY A 179 10.61 -16.37 -18.04
N LEU A 180 11.49 -15.63 -17.36
CA LEU A 180 12.57 -16.14 -16.54
C LEU A 180 12.12 -16.33 -15.08
N THR A 181 11.54 -15.29 -14.47
CA THR A 181 11.14 -15.27 -13.05
C THR A 181 10.02 -16.25 -12.72
N LYS A 182 9.16 -16.63 -13.68
CA LYS A 182 8.11 -17.66 -13.47
C LYS A 182 8.64 -19.01 -12.98
N LYS A 183 9.92 -19.30 -13.22
CA LYS A 183 10.59 -20.53 -12.74
C LYS A 183 10.98 -20.46 -11.26
N TYR A 184 10.92 -19.26 -10.68
CA TYR A 184 11.37 -18.93 -9.34
C TYR A 184 10.21 -18.25 -8.59
N PRO A 185 9.19 -19.01 -8.17
CA PRO A 185 7.94 -18.46 -7.61
C PRO A 185 8.15 -17.61 -6.34
N TRP A 186 9.30 -17.77 -5.68
CA TRP A 186 9.71 -17.00 -4.50
C TRP A 186 10.30 -15.61 -4.81
N ILE A 187 10.42 -15.23 -6.09
CA ILE A 187 10.80 -13.87 -6.47
C ILE A 187 9.57 -12.96 -6.42
N HIS A 188 9.73 -11.81 -5.77
CA HIS A 188 8.80 -10.71 -5.76
C HIS A 188 9.25 -9.62 -6.72
N GLU A 189 8.49 -9.42 -7.79
CA GLU A 189 8.76 -8.39 -8.78
C GLU A 189 8.14 -7.07 -8.33
N VAL A 190 8.98 -6.06 -8.15
CA VAL A 190 8.57 -4.72 -7.74
C VAL A 190 9.26 -3.69 -8.62
N MET A 191 8.50 -2.77 -9.20
CA MET A 191 8.99 -1.82 -10.18
C MET A 191 9.29 -0.50 -9.47
N LEU A 192 10.39 0.12 -9.87
CA LEU A 192 10.73 1.48 -9.48
C LEU A 192 10.40 2.42 -10.64
N SER A 193 9.63 3.47 -10.34
CA SER A 193 9.14 4.45 -11.29
C SER A 193 8.90 5.80 -10.62
N ASN A 194 8.53 6.83 -11.38
CA ASN A 194 8.08 8.12 -10.84
C ASN A 194 6.83 7.97 -9.95
N ALA A 195 6.01 6.94 -10.20
CA ALA A 195 4.86 6.57 -9.36
C ALA A 195 5.28 5.92 -8.02
N GLY A 196 6.58 5.70 -7.80
CA GLY A 196 7.14 5.10 -6.60
C GLY A 196 7.43 3.61 -6.74
N VAL A 197 7.27 2.90 -5.61
CA VAL A 197 7.39 1.44 -5.52
C VAL A 197 6.08 0.82 -5.98
N VAL A 198 6.14 -0.09 -6.96
CA VAL A 198 4.96 -0.71 -7.56
C VAL A 198 5.09 -2.24 -7.58
N PRO A 199 4.47 -2.98 -6.65
CA PRO A 199 4.38 -4.44 -6.75
C PRO A 199 3.59 -4.88 -7.97
N ARG A 200 4.03 -5.97 -8.61
CA ARG A 200 3.45 -6.43 -9.88
C ARG A 200 1.96 -6.75 -9.81
N GLU A 201 1.47 -7.28 -8.70
CA GLU A 201 0.03 -7.54 -8.49
C GLU A 201 -0.85 -6.28 -8.63
N TYR A 202 -0.28 -5.09 -8.44
CA TYR A 202 -1.01 -3.83 -8.52
C TYR A 202 -0.77 -3.04 -9.80
N GLU A 203 0.10 -3.49 -10.71
CA GLU A 203 0.44 -2.71 -11.92
C GLU A 203 -0.75 -2.39 -12.83
N ASN A 204 -1.80 -3.22 -12.77
CA ASN A 204 -3.03 -3.06 -13.55
C ASN A 204 -3.99 -2.03 -12.95
N HIS A 205 -3.71 -1.53 -11.74
CA HIS A 205 -4.56 -0.56 -11.07
C HIS A 205 -4.17 0.87 -11.47
N TYR A 206 -5.17 1.75 -11.49
CA TYR A 206 -4.93 3.18 -11.62
C TYR A 206 -4.24 3.70 -10.34
N PRO A 207 -3.21 4.57 -10.42
CA PRO A 207 -2.69 5.21 -11.65
C PRO A 207 -1.53 4.47 -12.33
N PHE A 208 -1.04 3.35 -11.77
CA PHE A 208 0.13 2.63 -12.29
C PHE A 208 -0.03 2.17 -13.74
N ASN A 209 -1.24 1.85 -14.15
CA ASN A 209 -1.53 1.40 -15.51
C ASN A 209 -1.65 2.53 -16.56
N SER A 210 -1.66 3.81 -16.15
CA SER A 210 -2.09 4.90 -17.05
C SER A 210 -1.32 6.22 -16.95
N TYR A 211 -0.36 6.35 -16.04
CA TYR A 211 0.51 7.54 -16.02
C TYR A 211 1.45 7.56 -17.23
N ASP A 212 2.00 8.71 -17.60
CA ASP A 212 3.03 8.87 -18.63
C ASP A 212 4.11 9.84 -18.15
N TRP A 213 5.36 9.38 -18.17
CA TRP A 213 6.53 10.16 -17.75
C TRP A 213 7.54 10.08 -18.88
N ASP A 214 7.81 11.22 -19.51
CA ASP A 214 8.72 11.31 -20.65
C ASP A 214 10.10 11.76 -20.18
N GLU A 215 11.05 10.82 -20.12
CA GLU A 215 12.43 11.07 -19.67
C GLU A 215 13.11 12.24 -20.41
N ARG A 216 12.68 12.57 -21.64
CA ARG A 216 13.23 13.70 -22.42
C ARG A 216 12.90 15.07 -21.82
N GLY A 217 11.87 15.15 -20.98
CA GLY A 217 11.47 16.39 -20.30
C GLY A 217 12.17 16.60 -18.97
N GLU A 218 13.06 15.70 -18.55
CA GLU A 218 13.74 15.77 -17.27
C GLU A 218 14.82 16.85 -17.24
N THR A 219 14.75 17.74 -16.25
CA THR A 219 15.85 18.63 -15.89
C THR A 219 16.72 17.97 -14.80
N PRO A 220 17.97 18.41 -14.59
CA PRO A 220 18.80 17.94 -13.48
C PRO A 220 18.11 18.05 -12.11
N GLU A 221 17.35 19.13 -11.89
CA GLU A 221 16.58 19.34 -10.66
C GLU A 221 15.49 18.27 -10.49
N ILE A 222 14.75 17.96 -11.57
CA ILE A 222 13.72 16.93 -11.53
C ILE A 222 14.30 15.52 -11.35
N LYS A 223 15.46 15.23 -11.94
CA LYS A 223 16.19 13.96 -11.70
C LYS A 223 16.59 13.82 -10.24
N ASN A 224 17.16 14.86 -9.65
CA ASN A 224 17.51 14.86 -8.22
C ASN A 224 16.27 14.66 -7.35
N ARG A 225 15.17 15.33 -7.70
CA ARG A 225 13.91 15.19 -6.98
C ARG A 225 13.30 13.79 -7.10
N TYR A 226 13.39 13.17 -8.27
CA TYR A 226 13.02 11.76 -8.47
C TYR A 226 13.81 10.86 -7.52
N ILE A 227 15.13 11.06 -7.43
CA ILE A 227 16.01 10.26 -6.57
C ILE A 227 15.56 10.39 -5.10
N GLU A 228 15.33 11.61 -4.64
CA GLU A 228 14.88 11.89 -3.26
C GLU A 228 13.57 11.17 -2.95
N VAL A 229 12.51 11.45 -3.71
CA VAL A 229 11.16 10.89 -3.49
C VAL A 229 11.18 9.36 -3.58
N THR A 230 11.85 8.82 -4.59
CA THR A 230 11.91 7.38 -4.80
C THR A 230 12.74 6.69 -3.73
N SER A 231 13.85 7.30 -3.29
CA SER A 231 14.67 6.74 -2.21
C SER A 231 13.91 6.67 -0.89
N GLU A 232 13.11 7.69 -0.57
CA GLU A 232 12.24 7.69 0.60
C GLU A 232 11.20 6.57 0.53
N ARG A 233 10.53 6.42 -0.62
CA ARG A 233 9.54 5.36 -0.82
C ARG A 233 10.14 3.96 -0.73
N ILE A 234 11.32 3.74 -1.32
CA ILE A 234 12.06 2.47 -1.21
C ILE A 234 12.40 2.20 0.26
N ARG A 235 13.00 3.18 0.95
CA ARG A 235 13.38 3.06 2.36
C ARG A 235 12.18 2.67 3.21
N ASN A 236 11.07 3.40 3.08
CA ASN A 236 9.84 3.13 3.82
C ASN A 236 9.31 1.72 3.51
N TYR A 237 9.32 1.32 2.24
CA TYR A 237 8.86 -0.02 1.83
C TYR A 237 9.72 -1.14 2.42
N LEU A 238 11.05 -1.01 2.37
CA LEU A 238 11.96 -1.99 2.95
C LEU A 238 11.78 -2.08 4.48
N GLN A 239 11.60 -0.95 5.17
CA GLN A 239 11.36 -0.92 6.61
C GLN A 239 10.01 -1.54 6.99
N ALA A 240 8.94 -1.23 6.25
CA ALA A 240 7.62 -1.80 6.49
C ALA A 240 7.60 -3.33 6.32
N HIS A 241 8.44 -3.85 5.42
CA HIS A 241 8.49 -5.27 5.05
C HIS A 241 9.80 -5.97 5.45
N ILE A 242 10.50 -5.44 6.45
CA ILE A 242 11.83 -5.93 6.89
C ILE A 242 11.86 -7.43 7.19
N ASN A 243 10.80 -7.95 7.81
CA ASN A 243 10.72 -9.35 8.19
C ASN A 243 10.27 -10.28 7.05
N HIS A 244 10.00 -9.73 5.86
CA HIS A 244 9.48 -10.50 4.73
C HIS A 244 10.59 -10.97 3.78
N TYR A 245 11.47 -10.07 3.35
CA TYR A 245 12.48 -10.34 2.33
C TYR A 245 13.80 -10.77 2.96
N ARG A 246 14.36 -11.87 2.48
CA ARG A 246 15.69 -12.36 2.91
C ARG A 246 16.83 -11.79 2.09
N ARG A 247 16.52 -11.35 0.88
CA ARG A 247 17.49 -10.82 -0.09
C ARG A 247 16.84 -9.79 -0.99
N ILE A 248 17.61 -8.78 -1.34
CA ILE A 248 17.23 -7.71 -2.26
C ILE A 248 18.12 -7.81 -3.49
N LEU A 249 17.49 -7.96 -4.64
CA LEU A 249 18.11 -7.97 -5.94
C LEU A 249 17.55 -6.77 -6.73
N CYS A 250 18.30 -6.28 -7.70
CA CYS A 250 17.76 -5.37 -8.70
C CYS A 250 18.25 -5.72 -10.10
N PHE A 251 17.58 -5.19 -11.11
CA PHE A 251 17.96 -5.32 -12.52
C PHE A 251 17.84 -3.96 -13.21
N LEU A 252 18.64 -3.01 -12.73
CA LEU A 252 18.53 -1.59 -13.07
C LEU A 252 19.81 -1.12 -13.77
N ARG A 253 19.66 -0.19 -14.73
CA ARG A 253 20.82 0.45 -15.36
C ARG A 253 21.66 1.19 -14.32
N ASP A 254 22.97 1.10 -14.48
CA ASP A 254 23.99 1.69 -13.60
C ASP A 254 23.90 3.22 -13.52
N ASP A 255 23.51 3.87 -14.61
CA ASP A 255 23.37 5.32 -14.67
C ASP A 255 21.98 5.86 -14.28
N SER A 256 21.01 4.98 -14.03
CA SER A 256 19.61 5.36 -13.79
C SER A 256 19.37 6.02 -12.43
N GLU A 257 18.42 6.96 -12.42
CA GLU A 257 17.93 7.61 -11.19
C GLU A 257 17.31 6.60 -10.22
N SER A 258 16.72 5.51 -10.73
CA SER A 258 16.15 4.44 -9.91
C SER A 258 17.20 3.64 -9.15
N LEU A 259 18.36 3.35 -9.76
CA LEU A 259 19.47 2.70 -9.06
C LEU A 259 20.06 3.65 -8.00
N LYS A 260 20.29 4.92 -8.35
CA LYS A 260 20.76 5.94 -7.39
C LYS A 260 19.82 6.10 -6.19
N ALA A 261 18.50 6.04 -6.43
CA ALA A 261 17.50 6.06 -5.36
C ALA A 261 17.58 4.82 -4.47
N LEU A 262 17.76 3.64 -5.06
CA LEU A 262 17.96 2.39 -4.33
C LEU A 262 19.25 2.41 -3.51
N ASP A 263 20.36 2.84 -4.09
CA ASP A 263 21.65 3.03 -3.41
C ASP A 263 21.51 3.91 -2.18
N LYS A 264 20.88 5.08 -2.34
CA LYS A 264 20.61 5.99 -1.24
C LYS A 264 19.76 5.33 -0.14
N ALA A 265 18.66 4.69 -0.52
CA ALA A 265 17.76 4.04 0.44
C ALA A 265 18.44 2.91 1.22
N CYS A 266 19.21 2.07 0.54
CA CYS A 266 19.97 0.97 1.13
C CYS A 266 21.10 1.49 2.03
N GLY A 267 21.82 2.52 1.61
CA GLY A 267 22.83 3.20 2.43
C GLY A 267 22.25 3.79 3.72
N ASP A 268 21.07 4.42 3.65
CA ASP A 268 20.39 5.02 4.80
C ASP A 268 19.84 3.96 5.80
N THR A 269 19.64 2.71 5.35
CA THR A 269 19.02 1.63 6.15
C THR A 269 19.98 0.51 6.55
N GLY A 270 21.14 0.43 5.92
CA GLY A 270 22.09 -0.68 6.06
C GLY A 270 21.67 -1.96 5.34
N TYR A 271 20.68 -1.90 4.43
CA TYR A 271 20.37 -3.04 3.57
C TYR A 271 21.43 -3.22 2.49
N ASP A 272 21.77 -4.47 2.22
CA ASP A 272 22.58 -4.83 1.06
C ASP A 272 21.68 -5.28 -0.11
N TYR A 273 22.15 -5.05 -1.33
CA TYR A 273 21.47 -5.50 -2.54
C TYR A 273 22.46 -5.88 -3.64
N HIS A 274 22.04 -6.78 -4.53
CA HIS A 274 22.85 -7.19 -5.68
C HIS A 274 22.16 -6.79 -6.99
N ASN A 275 22.84 -6.00 -7.82
CA ASN A 275 22.37 -5.69 -9.17
C ASN A 275 22.76 -6.81 -10.13
N LEU A 276 21.75 -7.46 -10.74
CA LEU A 276 21.91 -8.57 -11.67
C LEU A 276 22.15 -8.10 -13.12
N LEU A 277 22.17 -6.78 -13.36
CA LEU A 277 22.48 -6.21 -14.66
C LEU A 277 23.94 -5.72 -14.66
N THR A 278 24.75 -6.23 -15.59
CA THR A 278 26.11 -5.74 -15.78
C THR A 278 26.08 -4.27 -16.24
N PRO A 279 26.95 -3.39 -15.68
CA PRO A 279 27.06 -1.99 -16.09
C PRO A 279 27.20 -1.81 -17.61
N GLY A 280 26.49 -0.82 -18.16
CA GLY A 280 26.49 -0.53 -19.61
C GLY A 280 25.56 -1.42 -20.46
N LEU A 281 24.95 -2.48 -19.91
CA LEU A 281 23.94 -3.24 -20.65
C LEU A 281 22.55 -2.63 -20.55
N SER A 282 21.81 -2.71 -21.66
CA SER A 282 20.38 -2.38 -21.67
C SER A 282 19.57 -3.56 -21.13
N PRO A 283 18.61 -3.34 -20.20
CA PRO A 283 17.73 -4.39 -19.68
C PRO A 283 16.93 -5.15 -20.74
N GLN A 284 16.82 -4.59 -21.95
CA GLN A 284 16.08 -5.16 -23.08
C GLN A 284 16.94 -6.08 -23.95
N SER A 285 18.27 -6.09 -23.77
CA SER A 285 19.16 -6.89 -24.59
C SER A 285 19.06 -8.37 -24.24
N GLN A 286 19.29 -9.23 -25.24
CA GLN A 286 19.30 -10.68 -25.00
C GLN A 286 20.43 -11.10 -24.03
N GLU A 287 21.55 -10.37 -24.06
CA GLU A 287 22.67 -10.57 -23.15
C GLU A 287 22.27 -10.28 -21.70
N ALA A 288 21.59 -9.16 -21.45
CA ALA A 288 21.09 -8.79 -20.13
C ALA A 288 20.07 -9.81 -19.59
N LEU A 289 19.18 -10.33 -20.45
CA LEU A 289 18.26 -11.41 -20.05
C LEU A 289 18.99 -12.73 -19.72
N ASN A 290 20.09 -13.03 -20.43
CA ASN A 290 20.92 -14.19 -20.12
C ASN A 290 21.67 -14.01 -18.78
N GLU A 291 22.07 -12.79 -18.43
CA GLU A 291 22.63 -12.46 -17.11
C GLU A 291 21.59 -12.60 -16.02
N LEU A 292 20.40 -12.01 -16.20
CA LEU A 292 19.30 -12.17 -15.25
C LEU A 292 19.02 -13.66 -15.00
N LYS A 293 18.96 -14.48 -16.05
CA LYS A 293 18.76 -15.93 -15.92
C LYS A 293 19.85 -16.60 -15.07
N ARG A 294 21.13 -16.24 -15.29
CA ARG A 294 22.26 -16.79 -14.53
C ARG A 294 22.21 -16.33 -13.07
N GLY A 295 22.08 -15.03 -12.85
CA GLY A 295 21.96 -14.42 -11.53
C GLY A 295 20.84 -15.06 -10.72
N LEU A 296 19.63 -15.17 -11.27
CA LEU A 296 18.51 -15.81 -10.57
C LEU A 296 18.80 -17.28 -10.19
N SER A 297 19.56 -18.02 -11.00
CA SER A 297 19.97 -19.40 -10.71
C SER A 297 21.02 -19.49 -9.61
N ASP A 298 22.01 -18.60 -9.62
CA ASP A 298 23.09 -18.58 -8.63
C ASP A 298 22.57 -18.15 -7.26
N GLU A 299 21.74 -17.12 -7.26
CA GLU A 299 21.04 -16.55 -6.10
C GLU A 299 20.13 -17.57 -5.41
N THR A 300 19.55 -18.50 -6.18
CA THR A 300 18.69 -19.56 -5.65
C THR A 300 19.44 -20.77 -5.13
N SER A 301 20.70 -20.94 -5.53
CA SER A 301 21.58 -21.98 -4.98
C SER A 301 22.13 -21.61 -3.60
N GLN A 302 21.95 -20.35 -3.18
CA GLN A 302 22.43 -19.78 -1.90
C GLN A 302 21.33 -19.68 -0.82
N ILE A 303 20.13 -20.19 -1.09
CA ILE A 303 18.94 -20.16 -0.20
C ILE A 303 18.66 -21.55 0.33
#